data_AF-A0A3B6VPV9-F1
#
_entry.id   AF-A0A3B6VPV9-F1
#
_cell.length_a   1.000
_cell.length_b   1.000
_cell.length_c   1.000
_cell.angle_alpha   90.00
_cell.angle_beta   90.00
_cell.angle_gamma   90.00
#
_symmetry.space_group_name_H-M   'P 1'
#
loop_
_entity.id
_entity.type
_entity.pdbx_description
1 polymer ?
#
loop_
_entity_poly.entity_id
_entity_poly.type
_entity_poly.pdbx_seq_one_letter_code
_entity_poly.pdbx_strand_id
1 'polypeptide(L)'
;MYIYEPDLNYFKSIFTMFDYDNMDLDFIESQLKNYTLQFRKTILNMNYTEPTEENKLPYIAIKNYICYEVARLLTVNFVSNSDLINFIRNESLRLKELAIKDLSAFISGDLSYESVRLDGDIRKP
;
A
#
# COMPACT_ATOMS: atom_id res chain seq x y z
N MET A 1 -13.42 -0.67 11.87
CA MET A 1 -12.94 -0.93 10.50
C MET A 1 -11.97 0.18 10.17
N TYR A 2 -10.75 -0.15 9.73
CA TYR A 2 -9.75 0.88 9.41
C TYR A 2 -10.10 1.53 8.08
N ILE A 3 -9.86 2.84 7.92
CA ILE A 3 -10.19 3.50 6.64
C ILE A 3 -9.38 2.91 5.48
N TYR A 4 -8.18 2.38 5.76
CA TYR A 4 -7.30 1.67 4.84
C TYR A 4 -7.42 0.14 4.91
N GLU A 5 -8.50 -0.38 5.50
CA GLU A 5 -8.77 -1.82 5.45
C GLU A 5 -9.00 -2.24 3.98
N PRO A 6 -8.32 -3.28 3.48
CA PRO A 6 -8.41 -3.66 2.07
C PRO A 6 -9.74 -4.37 1.74
N ASP A 7 -10.21 -4.19 0.50
CA ASP A 7 -11.39 -4.89 -0.02
C ASP A 7 -11.01 -6.31 -0.49
N LEU A 8 -11.72 -7.32 0.03
CA LEU A 8 -11.49 -8.72 -0.32
C LEU A 8 -11.71 -9.00 -1.82
N ASN A 9 -12.68 -8.36 -2.46
CA ASN A 9 -12.94 -8.50 -3.89
C ASN A 9 -11.80 -7.91 -4.72
N TYR A 10 -11.24 -6.78 -4.28
CA TYR A 10 -10.04 -6.23 -4.93
C TYR A 10 -8.87 -7.20 -4.79
N PHE A 11 -8.65 -7.77 -3.60
CA PHE A 11 -7.61 -8.78 -3.40
C PHE A 11 -7.78 -9.98 -4.33
N LYS A 12 -9.00 -10.55 -4.42
CA LYS A 12 -9.31 -11.68 -5.31
C LYS A 12 -8.93 -11.39 -6.76
N SER A 13 -9.23 -10.17 -7.22
CA SER A 13 -8.97 -9.78 -8.60
C SER A 13 -7.50 -9.92 -9.00
N ILE A 14 -6.55 -9.78 -8.06
CA ILE A 14 -5.11 -9.94 -8.30
C ILE A 14 -4.79 -11.37 -8.77
N PHE A 15 -5.45 -12.37 -8.18
CA PHE A 15 -5.21 -13.79 -8.47
C PHE A 15 -6.06 -14.31 -9.63
N THR A 16 -7.31 -13.83 -9.76
CA THR A 16 -8.17 -14.16 -10.90
C THR A 16 -7.59 -13.68 -12.24
N MET A 17 -6.78 -12.60 -12.25
CA MET A 17 -6.02 -12.18 -13.44
C MET A 17 -5.06 -13.26 -13.98
N PHE A 18 -4.74 -14.27 -13.18
CA PHE A 18 -3.81 -15.35 -13.51
C PHE A 18 -4.45 -16.74 -13.35
N ASP A 19 -5.78 -16.82 -13.47
CA ASP A 19 -6.58 -18.05 -13.36
C ASP A 19 -6.42 -18.81 -12.03
N TYR A 20 -6.14 -18.08 -10.93
CA TYR A 20 -6.13 -18.63 -9.57
C TYR A 20 -7.44 -18.34 -8.85
N ASP A 21 -8.39 -19.27 -8.92
CA ASP A 21 -9.74 -19.10 -8.35
C ASP A 21 -9.97 -19.87 -7.04
N ASN A 22 -9.18 -20.91 -6.77
CA ASN A 22 -9.31 -21.72 -5.57
C ASN A 22 -8.49 -21.14 -4.42
N MET A 23 -9.11 -20.25 -3.66
CA MET A 23 -8.50 -19.62 -2.49
C MET A 23 -9.38 -19.76 -1.25
N ASP A 24 -8.76 -20.06 -0.11
CA ASP A 24 -9.43 -20.03 1.20
C ASP A 24 -9.68 -18.58 1.60
N LEU A 25 -10.94 -18.15 1.45
CA LEU A 25 -11.34 -16.76 1.67
C LEU A 25 -11.31 -16.36 3.14
N ASP A 26 -11.63 -17.28 4.04
CA ASP A 26 -11.61 -17.04 5.48
C ASP A 26 -10.16 -16.84 5.95
N PHE A 27 -9.25 -17.68 5.44
CA PHE A 27 -7.82 -17.51 5.67
C PHE A 27 -7.31 -16.17 5.12
N ILE A 28 -7.66 -15.80 3.88
CA ILE A 28 -7.24 -14.53 3.27
C ILE A 28 -7.76 -13.33 4.07
N GLU A 29 -9.04 -13.33 4.45
CA GLU A 29 -9.61 -12.24 5.23
C GLU A 29 -8.88 -12.10 6.58
N SER A 30 -8.55 -13.22 7.22
CA SER A 30 -7.72 -13.20 8.43
C SER A 30 -6.33 -12.62 8.18
N GLN A 31 -5.68 -12.95 7.07
CA GLN A 31 -4.34 -12.41 6.75
C GLN A 31 -4.40 -10.90 6.47
N LEU A 32 -5.39 -10.43 5.72
CA LEU A 32 -5.58 -9.00 5.44
C LEU A 32 -5.81 -8.20 6.73
N LYS A 33 -6.66 -8.69 7.63
CA LYS A 33 -6.90 -8.06 8.94
C LYS A 33 -5.63 -8.03 9.80
N ASN A 34 -4.93 -9.18 9.89
CA ASN A 34 -3.70 -9.27 10.67
C ASN A 34 -2.62 -8.32 10.15
N TYR A 35 -2.42 -8.25 8.83
CA TYR A 35 -1.42 -7.37 8.24
C TYR A 35 -1.79 -5.89 8.39
N THR A 36 -3.08 -5.54 8.27
CA THR A 36 -3.57 -4.18 8.55
C THR A 36 -3.22 -3.73 9.97
N LEU A 37 -3.44 -4.60 10.97
CA LEU A 37 -3.07 -4.34 12.36
C LEU A 37 -1.55 -4.20 12.57
N GLN A 38 -0.75 -5.02 11.89
CA GLN A 38 0.71 -4.93 11.95
C GLN A 38 1.21 -3.63 11.32
N PHE A 39 0.70 -3.29 10.13
CA PHE A 39 1.03 -2.05 9.43
C PHE A 39 0.71 -0.83 10.30
N ARG A 40 -0.46 -0.81 10.94
CA ARG A 40 -0.86 0.22 11.90
C ARG A 40 0.17 0.41 13.02
N LYS A 41 0.60 -0.68 13.65
CA LYS A 41 1.62 -0.62 14.71
C LYS A 41 2.94 -0.05 14.18
N THR A 42 3.34 -0.45 12.97
CA THR A 42 4.56 0.04 12.33
C THR A 42 4.49 1.54 12.07
N ILE A 43 3.41 2.05 11.47
CA ILE A 43 3.29 3.49 11.18
C ILE A 43 3.27 4.33 12.48
N LEU A 44 2.58 3.86 13.53
CA LEU A 44 2.56 4.55 14.82
C LEU A 44 3.93 4.54 15.50
N ASN A 45 4.66 3.43 15.44
CA ASN A 45 6.03 3.33 15.96
C ASN A 45 7.02 4.23 15.21
N MET A 46 6.74 4.55 13.95
CA MET A 46 7.50 5.48 13.12
C MET A 46 7.05 6.95 13.29
N ASN A 47 6.15 7.22 14.25
CA ASN A 47 5.52 8.54 14.48
C ASN A 47 4.73 9.09 13.28
N TYR A 48 4.25 8.22 12.39
CA TYR A 48 3.31 8.64 11.35
C TYR A 48 1.88 8.74 11.89
N THR A 49 1.16 9.75 11.42
CA THR A 49 -0.26 9.91 11.70
C THR A 49 -1.07 8.87 10.94
N GLU A 50 -1.97 8.18 11.64
CA GLU A 50 -2.91 7.25 11.00
C GLU A 50 -3.88 8.00 10.08
N PRO A 51 -4.12 7.54 8.84
CA PRO A 51 -5.15 8.10 7.98
C PRO A 51 -6.53 8.00 8.62
N THR A 52 -7.27 9.11 8.61
CA THR A 52 -8.66 9.20 9.05
C THR A 52 -9.47 9.97 8.02
N GLU A 53 -10.81 9.88 8.09
CA GLU A 53 -11.68 10.66 7.19
C GLU A 53 -11.49 12.17 7.39
N GLU A 54 -11.12 12.58 8.61
CA GLU A 54 -10.96 13.98 9.01
C GLU A 54 -9.66 14.60 8.49
N ASN A 55 -8.56 13.85 8.54
CA ASN A 55 -7.25 14.36 8.12
C ASN A 55 -7.00 14.28 6.61
N LYS A 56 -7.95 13.71 5.84
CA LYS A 56 -7.93 13.59 4.38
C LYS A 56 -6.64 12.97 3.82
N LEU A 57 -5.94 12.17 4.62
CA LEU A 57 -4.71 11.53 4.17
C LEU A 57 -5.02 10.51 3.06
N PRO A 58 -4.23 10.47 1.97
CA PRO A 58 -4.40 9.47 0.94
C PRO A 58 -4.14 8.07 1.53
N TYR A 59 -5.14 7.19 1.43
CA TYR A 59 -5.10 5.85 2.02
C TYR A 59 -5.22 4.73 0.97
N ILE A 60 -5.43 5.07 -0.30
CA ILE A 60 -5.60 4.10 -1.39
C ILE A 60 -4.30 3.34 -1.64
N ALA A 61 -3.15 4.02 -1.64
CA ALA A 61 -1.86 3.35 -1.81
C ALA A 61 -1.58 2.39 -0.65
N ILE A 62 -1.98 2.74 0.58
CA ILE A 62 -1.85 1.89 1.77
C ILE A 62 -2.73 0.64 1.64
N LYS A 63 -4.00 0.78 1.23
CA LYS A 63 -4.90 -0.36 0.95
C LYS A 63 -4.27 -1.34 -0.03
N ASN A 64 -3.82 -0.81 -1.16
CA ASN A 64 -3.23 -1.61 -2.23
C ASN A 64 -1.93 -2.25 -1.76
N TYR A 65 -1.09 -1.53 -1.02
CA TYR A 65 0.14 -2.08 -0.47
C TYR A 65 -0.12 -3.29 0.44
N ILE A 66 -1.10 -3.19 1.35
CA ILE A 66 -1.48 -4.31 2.22
C ILE A 66 -1.95 -5.51 1.40
N CYS A 67 -2.78 -5.30 0.37
CA CYS A 67 -3.19 -6.39 -0.53
C CYS A 67 -1.99 -7.10 -1.17
N TYR A 68 -1.04 -6.34 -1.74
CA TYR A 68 0.09 -6.92 -2.45
C TYR A 68 1.11 -7.58 -1.52
N GLU A 69 1.28 -7.12 -0.28
CA GLU A 69 2.14 -7.82 0.69
C GLU A 69 1.51 -9.14 1.17
N VAL A 70 0.19 -9.17 1.41
CA VAL A 70 -0.50 -10.44 1.71
C VAL A 70 -0.42 -11.37 0.51
N ALA A 71 -0.62 -10.85 -0.72
CA ALA A 71 -0.46 -11.64 -1.93
C ALA A 71 0.97 -12.18 -2.10
N ARG A 72 1.99 -11.41 -1.71
CA ARG A 72 3.39 -11.83 -1.70
C ARG A 72 3.63 -12.97 -0.70
N LEU A 73 3.04 -12.90 0.49
CA LEU A 73 3.10 -13.98 1.48
C LEU A 73 2.43 -15.26 0.97
N LEU A 74 1.28 -15.15 0.31
CA LEU A 74 0.59 -16.31 -0.27
C LEU A 74 1.40 -16.93 -1.40
N THR A 75 1.92 -16.11 -2.30
CA THR A 75 2.64 -16.60 -3.49
C THR A 75 3.93 -17.32 -3.15
N VAL A 76 4.65 -16.91 -2.10
CA VAL A 76 5.85 -17.62 -1.62
C VAL A 76 5.52 -19.03 -1.10
N ASN A 77 4.34 -19.23 -0.54
CA ASN A 77 3.99 -20.47 0.16
C ASN A 77 3.10 -21.43 -0.66
N PHE A 78 2.32 -20.91 -1.61
CA PHE A 78 1.22 -21.67 -2.22
C PHE A 78 1.11 -21.58 -3.74
N VAL A 79 1.94 -20.76 -4.41
CA VAL A 79 1.84 -20.52 -5.86
C VAL A 79 3.13 -20.94 -6.55
N SER A 80 3.00 -21.62 -7.69
CA SER A 80 4.13 -22.02 -8.55
C SER A 80 4.23 -21.22 -9.85
N ASN A 81 3.23 -20.40 -10.16
CA ASN A 81 3.22 -19.56 -11.36
C ASN A 81 4.22 -18.40 -11.22
N SER A 82 5.32 -18.45 -11.97
CA SER A 82 6.41 -17.46 -11.94
C SER A 82 5.98 -16.06 -12.36
N ASP A 83 5.06 -15.93 -13.31
CA ASP A 83 4.62 -14.64 -13.82
C ASP A 83 3.77 -13.91 -12.78
N LEU A 84 2.86 -14.63 -12.12
CA LEU A 84 2.10 -14.13 -10.98
C LEU A 84 3.01 -13.72 -9.81
N ILE A 85 3.99 -14.55 -9.46
CA ILE A 85 4.96 -14.25 -8.39
C ILE A 85 5.74 -12.96 -8.70
N ASN A 86 6.24 -12.83 -9.94
CA ASN A 86 7.02 -11.67 -10.35
C ASN A 86 6.17 -10.41 -10.43
N PHE A 87 4.94 -10.51 -10.95
CA PHE A 87 3.97 -9.41 -10.98
C PHE A 87 3.69 -8.89 -9.57
N ILE A 88 3.31 -9.78 -8.64
CA ILE A 88 3.02 -9.42 -7.25
C ILE A 88 4.24 -8.79 -6.57
N ARG A 89 5.44 -9.34 -6.81
CA ARG A 89 6.69 -8.79 -6.23
C ARG A 89 6.95 -7.36 -6.70
N ASN A 90 6.82 -7.11 -8.00
CA ASN A 90 7.09 -5.78 -8.58
C ASN A 90 6.05 -4.75 -8.11
N GLU A 91 4.76 -5.11 -8.13
CA GLU A 91 3.70 -4.21 -7.67
C GLU A 91 3.77 -3.95 -6.17
N SER A 92 4.12 -4.95 -5.36
CA SER A 92 4.33 -4.77 -3.91
C SER A 92 5.42 -3.73 -3.63
N LEU A 93 6.52 -3.73 -4.38
CA LEU A 93 7.58 -2.73 -4.24
C LEU A 93 7.11 -1.33 -4.65
N ARG A 94 6.47 -1.20 -5.82
CA ARG A 94 5.95 0.07 -6.33
C ARG A 94 4.94 0.71 -5.36
N LEU A 95 4.03 -0.10 -4.83
CA LEU A 95 3.00 0.36 -3.89
C LEU A 95 3.58 0.69 -2.51
N LYS A 96 4.63 -0.01 -2.08
CA LYS A 96 5.36 0.33 -0.85
C LYS A 96 5.91 1.75 -0.90
N GLU A 97 6.55 2.11 -2.02
CA GLU A 97 7.12 3.45 -2.20
C GLU A 97 6.04 4.53 -2.19
N LEU A 98 4.90 4.28 -2.83
CA LEU A 98 3.76 5.18 -2.82
C LEU A 98 3.14 5.32 -1.42
N ALA A 99 2.96 4.22 -0.70
CA ALA A 99 2.45 4.24 0.66
C ALA A 99 3.38 4.99 1.61
N ILE A 100 4.70 4.81 1.48
CA ILE A 100 5.69 5.57 2.24
C ILE A 100 5.61 7.05 1.88
N LYS A 101 5.51 7.41 0.59
CA LYS A 101 5.37 8.81 0.17
C LYS A 101 4.12 9.48 0.74
N ASP A 102 3.00 8.77 0.70
CA ASP A 102 1.72 9.21 1.28
C ASP A 102 1.85 9.46 2.80
N LEU A 103 2.62 8.63 3.50
CA LEU A 103 2.91 8.79 4.93
C LEU A 103 3.99 9.85 5.22
N SER A 104 5.02 9.96 4.38
CA SER A 104 6.21 10.80 4.60
C SER A 104 5.99 12.26 4.26
N ALA A 105 5.04 12.58 3.37
CA ALA A 105 4.66 13.96 3.06
C ALA A 105 4.30 14.77 4.33
N PHE A 106 4.03 14.10 5.45
CA PHE A 106 3.70 14.70 6.73
C PHE A 106 4.87 14.85 7.73
N ILE A 107 5.88 13.96 7.72
CA ILE A 107 7.05 14.10 8.63
C ILE A 107 7.89 15.34 8.28
N SER A 108 7.89 15.77 7.02
CA SER A 108 8.50 17.03 6.59
C SER A 108 7.60 18.27 6.81
N GLY A 109 6.50 18.14 7.55
CA GLY A 109 5.60 19.24 7.91
C GLY A 109 6.20 20.30 8.84
N ASP A 110 7.42 20.10 9.34
CA ASP A 110 8.18 21.09 10.10
C ASP A 110 9.69 21.10 9.74
N LEU A 111 9.99 20.95 8.44
CA LEU A 111 11.29 21.33 7.90
C LEU A 111 11.07 22.28 6.72
N SER A 112 11.03 23.56 7.05
CA SER A 112 11.29 24.72 6.19
C SER A 112 11.11 24.46 4.68
N TYR A 113 9.95 24.88 4.16
CA TYR A 113 9.79 25.27 2.76
C TYR A 113 10.64 26.51 2.38
N GLU A 114 11.70 26.84 3.14
CA GLU A 114 12.75 27.75 2.67
C GLU A 114 13.69 26.97 1.75
N SER A 115 13.26 26.66 0.52
CA SER A 115 14.15 26.51 -0.65
C SER A 115 13.44 25.99 -1.90
N VAL A 116 12.22 26.41 -2.22
CA VAL A 116 11.85 26.55 -3.63
C VAL A 116 11.04 27.83 -3.82
N ARG A 117 11.74 28.94 -4.08
CA ARG A 117 11.11 30.08 -4.76
C ARG A 117 10.81 29.63 -6.19
N LEU A 118 9.52 29.50 -6.53
CA LEU A 118 9.07 29.40 -7.92
C LEU A 118 9.05 30.79 -8.56
N ASP A 119 10.18 31.51 -8.52
CA ASP A 119 10.42 32.63 -9.42
C ASP A 119 11.17 32.07 -10.63
N GLY A 120 10.40 31.44 -11.51
CA GLY A 120 10.90 30.86 -12.74
C GLY A 120 10.02 31.27 -13.90
N ASP A 121 10.20 32.50 -14.37
CA ASP A 121 9.86 32.89 -15.73
C ASP A 121 10.54 31.92 -16.70
N ILE A 122 9.80 30.94 -17.21
CA ILE A 122 10.26 30.16 -18.34
C ILE A 122 10.03 31.01 -19.59
N ARG A 123 11.07 31.75 -20.03
CA ARG A 123 11.13 32.25 -21.41
C ARG A 123 11.22 31.05 -22.35
N LYS A 124 10.26 30.93 -23.25
CA LYS A 124 10.29 29.96 -24.36
C LYS A 124 11.38 30.35 -25.37
N PRO A 125 12.08 29.39 -26.00
CA PRO A 125 12.68 29.60 -27.31
C PRO A 125 11.60 29.85 -28.37
#